data_AF-A0A9Q3P3P5-F1
#
_entry.id   AF-A0A9Q3P3P5-F1
#
_cell.length_a   1.000
_cell.length_b   1.000
_cell.length_c   1.000
_cell.angle_alpha   90.00
_cell.angle_beta   90.00
_cell.angle_gamma   90.00
#
_symmetry.space_group_name_H-M   'P 1'
#
loop_
_entity.id
_entity.type
_entity.pdbx_description
1 polymer ?
#
loop_
_entity_poly.entity_id
_entity_poly.type
_entity_poly.pdbx_seq_one_letter_code
_entity_poly.pdbx_strand_id
1 'polypeptide(L)'
;MTVFIDNAQHPLIIDSGAHFSIVARNYLENHFPNWQKQLLPTKAKNFKSASGKITSIGTIIKEIIIPHRKRNIRLNPEFVVLDDAHIQGFLLGMDYQRMYGICIYNIKNRHITIGTNKEKKFSLDIYQISAQD
;
A
#
# COMPACT_ATOMS: atom_id res chain seq x y z
N MET A 1 -6.96 -0.84 5.86
CA MET A 1 -7.30 -2.27 5.81
C MET A 1 -6.08 -3.08 6.21
N THR A 2 -6.22 -4.35 6.57
CA THR A 2 -5.08 -5.21 6.90
C THR A 2 -4.71 -6.09 5.71
N VAL A 3 -3.42 -6.24 5.46
CA VAL A 3 -2.83 -7.08 4.41
C VAL A 3 -1.69 -7.91 4.96
N PHE A 4 -1.29 -8.96 4.26
CA PHE A 4 -0.11 -9.74 4.62
C PHE A 4 1.09 -9.32 3.77
N ILE A 5 2.22 -9.09 4.42
CA ILE A 5 3.54 -8.83 3.83
C ILE A 5 4.54 -9.63 4.64
N ASP A 6 5.45 -10.38 3.99
CA ASP A 6 6.42 -11.26 4.66
C ASP A 6 5.77 -12.19 5.72
N ASN A 7 4.58 -12.70 5.42
CA ASN A 7 3.74 -13.55 6.29
C ASN A 7 3.23 -12.90 7.59
N ALA A 8 3.36 -11.58 7.75
CA ALA A 8 2.83 -10.85 8.89
C ALA A 8 1.74 -9.85 8.45
N GLN A 9 0.83 -9.52 9.37
CA GLN A 9 -0.23 -8.55 9.14
C GLN A 9 0.30 -7.11 9.25
N HIS A 10 -0.03 -6.28 8.26
CA HIS A 10 0.33 -4.87 8.24
C HIS A 10 -0.84 -3.99 7.79
N PRO A 11 -0.95 -2.75 8.31
CA PRO A 11 -1.91 -1.78 7.78
C PRO A 11 -1.55 -1.36 6.36
N LEU A 12 -2.56 -1.35 5.50
CA LEU A 12 -2.52 -0.73 4.18
C LEU A 12 -3.56 0.39 4.10
N ILE A 13 -3.09 1.56 3.70
CA ILE A 13 -3.90 2.73 3.34
C ILE A 13 -3.98 2.78 1.82
N ILE A 14 -5.18 2.96 1.28
CA ILE A 14 -5.37 3.24 -0.15
C ILE A 14 -5.74 4.72 -0.24
N ASP A 15 -4.87 5.52 -0.84
CA ASP A 15 -5.00 6.98 -0.84
C ASP A 15 -4.93 7.54 -2.26
N SER A 16 -6.07 7.98 -2.79
CA SER A 16 -6.14 8.60 -4.12
C SER A 16 -5.52 10.00 -4.15
N GLY A 17 -5.25 10.62 -3.00
CA GLY A 17 -4.53 11.89 -2.88
C GLY A 17 -3.01 11.75 -3.05
N ALA A 18 -2.47 10.55 -2.87
CA ALA A 18 -1.05 10.27 -3.07
C ALA A 18 -0.77 9.84 -4.50
N HIS A 19 0.18 10.50 -5.16
CA HIS A 19 0.60 10.09 -6.50
C HIS A 19 1.39 8.78 -6.48
N PHE A 20 2.31 8.65 -5.52
CA PHE A 20 3.19 7.49 -5.35
C PHE A 20 2.75 6.64 -4.16
N SER A 21 3.00 5.34 -4.27
CA SER A 21 2.93 4.43 -3.15
C SER A 21 4.16 4.61 -2.26
N ILE A 22 3.95 4.74 -0.95
CA ILE A 22 4.99 5.12 0.02
C ILE A 22 4.95 4.27 1.29
N VAL A 23 6.08 4.25 2.00
CA VAL A 23 6.21 3.71 3.35
C VAL A 23 7.18 4.57 4.15
N ALA A 24 6.93 4.75 5.44
CA ALA A 24 7.81 5.53 6.30
C ALA A 24 9.01 4.68 6.77
N ARG A 25 10.21 5.30 6.85
CA ARG A 25 11.43 4.64 7.34
C ARG A 25 11.24 4.04 8.71
N ASN A 26 10.69 4.81 9.66
CA ASN A 26 10.48 4.37 11.04
C ASN A 26 9.56 3.13 11.12
N TYR A 27 8.56 3.03 10.24
CA TYR A 27 7.70 1.85 10.15
C TYR A 27 8.49 0.63 9.66
N LEU A 28 9.36 0.79 8.66
CA LEU A 28 10.23 -0.29 8.21
C LEU A 28 11.21 -0.74 9.30
N GLU A 29 11.81 0.20 10.04
CA GLU A 29 12.73 -0.11 11.14
C GLU A 29 12.08 -0.95 12.24
N ASN A 30 10.81 -0.68 12.55
CA ASN A 30 10.09 -1.38 13.60
C ASN A 30 9.59 -2.77 13.19
N HIS A 31 9.36 -3.01 11.90
CA HIS A 31 8.63 -4.19 11.44
C HIS A 31 9.41 -5.11 10.47
N PHE A 32 10.45 -4.62 9.80
CA PHE A 32 11.17 -5.35 8.77
C PHE A 32 12.68 -5.36 9.06
N PRO A 33 13.18 -6.37 9.81
CA PRO A 33 14.61 -6.52 10.05
C PRO A 33 15.37 -6.61 8.72
N ASN A 34 16.42 -5.80 8.57
CA ASN A 34 17.24 -5.71 7.36
C ASN A 34 16.56 -5.09 6.13
N TRP A 35 15.50 -4.29 6.26
CA TRP A 35 14.89 -3.60 5.12
C TRP A 35 15.90 -2.78 4.30
N GLN A 36 16.94 -2.25 4.94
CA GLN A 36 18.01 -1.49 4.28
C GLN A 36 18.76 -2.31 3.22
N LYS A 37 18.87 -3.64 3.39
CA LYS A 37 19.49 -4.53 2.40
C LYS A 37 18.63 -4.70 1.14
N GLN A 38 17.35 -4.37 1.23
CA GLN A 38 16.37 -4.42 0.14
C GLN A 38 16.17 -3.04 -0.50
N LEU A 39 16.85 -2.00 0.00
CA LEU A 39 16.70 -0.63 -0.47
C LEU A 39 17.32 -0.47 -1.86
N LEU A 40 16.51 -0.01 -2.79
CA LEU A 40 16.90 0.30 -4.16
C LEU A 40 17.03 1.82 -4.33
N PRO A 41 17.87 2.29 -5.28
CA PRO A 41 17.94 3.72 -5.59
C PRO A 41 16.59 4.26 -6.08
N THR A 42 16.16 5.41 -5.56
CA THR A 42 14.96 6.08 -6.07
C THR A 42 15.20 6.66 -7.46
N LYS A 43 14.25 6.48 -8.37
CA LYS A 43 14.24 7.13 -9.69
C LYS A 43 13.73 8.57 -9.62
N ALA A 44 12.95 8.91 -8.60
CA ALA A 44 12.32 10.21 -8.44
C ALA A 44 13.07 11.05 -7.40
N LYS A 45 13.35 12.32 -7.76
CA LYS A 45 14.21 13.22 -6.96
C LYS A 45 13.46 14.26 -6.13
N ASN A 46 12.16 14.49 -6.39
CA ASN A 46 11.42 15.60 -5.78
C ASN A 46 10.02 15.16 -5.33
N PHE A 47 9.89 14.77 -4.06
CA PHE A 47 8.60 14.50 -3.44
C PHE A 47 8.05 15.75 -2.74
N LYS A 48 6.75 15.97 -2.87
CA LYS A 48 6.01 17.03 -2.18
C LYS A 48 4.81 16.42 -1.48
N SER A 49 4.52 16.91 -0.29
CA SER A 49 3.30 16.63 0.45
C SER A 49 2.54 17.92 0.74
N ALA A 50 1.34 17.76 1.32
CA ALA A 50 0.55 18.89 1.79
C ALA A 50 1.27 19.71 2.88
N SER A 51 2.19 19.08 3.64
CA SER A 51 2.94 19.71 4.73
C SER A 51 4.32 20.25 4.32
N GLY A 52 4.75 20.05 3.06
CA GLY A 52 6.00 20.61 2.55
C GLY A 52 6.81 19.64 1.70
N LYS A 53 8.14 19.79 1.76
CA LYS A 53 9.08 18.87 1.12
C LYS A 53 9.21 17.60 1.96
N ILE A 54 9.35 16.47 1.28
CA ILE A 54 9.58 15.16 1.88
C ILE A 54 10.88 14.60 1.35
N THR A 55 11.61 13.93 2.23
CA THR A 55 12.90 13.31 1.91
C THR A 55 12.70 11.83 1.61
N SER A 56 13.03 11.41 0.39
CA SER A 56 13.06 9.99 0.01
C SER A 56 14.47 9.44 0.09
N ILE A 57 14.62 8.23 0.62
CA ILE A 57 15.93 7.55 0.78
C ILE A 57 16.13 6.38 -0.18
N GLY A 58 15.08 5.95 -0.86
CA GLY A 58 15.13 4.86 -1.84
C GLY A 58 13.75 4.29 -2.09
N THR A 59 13.69 3.14 -2.75
CA THR A 59 12.46 2.35 -2.90
C THR A 59 12.64 0.92 -2.41
N ILE A 60 11.54 0.27 -2.04
CA ILE A 60 11.50 -1.13 -1.65
C ILE A 60 10.31 -1.81 -2.33
N ILE A 61 10.51 -3.03 -2.81
CA ILE A 61 9.43 -3.83 -3.41
C ILE A 61 8.91 -4.81 -2.34
N LYS A 62 7.60 -4.83 -2.12
CA LYS A 62 6.94 -5.76 -1.19
C LYS A 62 5.76 -6.46 -1.86
N GLU A 63 5.69 -7.78 -1.75
CA GLU A 63 4.46 -8.51 -2.10
C GLU A 63 3.41 -8.22 -1.04
N ILE A 64 2.26 -7.70 -1.48
CA ILE A 64 1.08 -7.50 -0.68
C ILE A 64 0.07 -8.59 -1.01
N ILE A 65 -0.31 -9.35 0.00
CA ILE A 65 -1.36 -10.36 -0.09
C ILE A 65 -2.61 -9.82 0.61
N ILE A 66 -3.66 -9.59 -0.16
CA ILE A 66 -4.98 -9.19 0.35
C ILE A 66 -5.84 -10.47 0.43
N PRO A 67 -6.25 -10.89 1.65
CA PRO A 67 -7.16 -12.00 1.82
C PRO A 67 -8.50 -11.70 1.15
N HIS A 68 -9.02 -12.66 0.40
CA HIS A 68 -10.35 -12.54 -0.21
C HIS A 68 -11.01 -13.92 -0.30
N ARG A 69 -12.33 -13.98 -0.04
CA ARG A 69 -13.10 -15.22 0.14
C ARG A 69 -12.91 -16.26 -0.97
N LYS A 70 -12.74 -15.84 -2.23
CA LYS A 70 -12.57 -16.75 -3.37
C LYS A 70 -11.12 -17.21 -3.58
N ARG A 71 -10.17 -16.30 -3.39
CA ARG A 71 -8.72 -16.49 -3.57
C ARG A 71 -8.01 -15.24 -3.11
N ASN A 72 -6.80 -15.39 -2.58
CA ASN A 72 -5.96 -14.25 -2.22
C ASN A 72 -5.58 -13.42 -3.44
N ILE A 73 -5.57 -12.11 -3.28
CA ILE A 73 -5.14 -11.15 -4.30
C ILE A 73 -3.70 -10.76 -3.97
N ARG A 74 -2.81 -10.84 -4.95
CA ARG A 74 -1.38 -10.54 -4.78
C ARG A 74 -1.02 -9.32 -5.62
N LEU A 75 -0.38 -8.34 -5.00
CA LEU A 75 0.14 -7.12 -5.63
C LEU A 75 1.64 -7.03 -5.34
N ASN A 76 2.45 -6.50 -6.27
CA ASN A 76 3.89 -6.30 -6.07
C ASN A 76 4.30 -4.84 -6.26
N PRO A 77 3.80 -3.93 -5.41
CA PRO A 77 4.16 -2.52 -5.46
C PRO A 77 5.62 -2.24 -5.06
N GLU A 78 6.20 -1.25 -5.74
CA GLU A 78 7.40 -0.53 -5.34
C GLU A 78 6.97 0.68 -4.49
N PHE A 79 7.42 0.71 -3.24
CA PHE A 79 7.16 1.78 -2.30
C PHE A 79 8.34 2.71 -2.20
N VAL A 80 8.08 4.01 -2.30
CA VAL A 80 9.09 5.02 -1.94
C VAL A 80 9.23 5.05 -0.42
N VAL A 81 10.46 4.91 0.05
CA VAL A 81 10.79 5.01 1.47
C VAL A 81 11.03 6.47 1.81
N LEU A 82 10.21 7.00 2.71
CA LEU A 82 10.29 8.39 3.17
C LEU A 82 10.94 8.46 4.55
N ASP A 83 11.93 9.33 4.70
CA ASP A 83 12.70 9.50 5.94
C ASP A 83 11.91 10.23 7.04
N ASP A 84 11.14 11.24 6.62
CA ASP A 84 10.47 12.24 7.45
C ASP A 84 8.93 12.04 7.51
N ALA A 85 8.43 10.87 7.10
CA ALA A 85 7.00 10.56 7.15
C ALA A 85 6.58 9.89 8.47
N HIS A 86 5.34 10.14 8.89
CA HIS A 86 4.74 9.57 10.10
C HIS A 86 3.60 8.58 9.81
N ILE A 87 3.74 7.77 8.74
CA ILE A 87 2.71 6.82 8.32
C ILE A 87 2.91 5.49 9.05
N GLN A 88 1.85 5.00 9.71
CA GLN A 88 1.83 3.72 10.44
C GLN A 88 1.33 2.58 9.53
N GLY A 89 2.11 2.26 8.51
CA GLY A 89 1.75 1.23 7.53
C GLY A 89 2.30 1.51 6.14
N PHE A 90 1.78 0.77 5.17
CA PHE A 90 2.01 1.01 3.75
C PHE A 90 0.89 1.88 3.18
N LEU A 91 1.23 2.76 2.26
CA LEU A 91 0.25 3.58 1.53
C LEU A 91 0.35 3.28 0.04
N LEU A 92 -0.75 2.80 -0.54
CA LEU A 92 -0.89 2.55 -1.96
C LEU A 92 -1.48 3.77 -2.65
N GLY A 93 -0.65 4.46 -3.43
CA GLY A 93 -1.00 5.66 -4.17
C GLY A 93 -1.66 5.36 -5.52
N MET A 94 -1.90 6.42 -6.29
CA MET A 94 -2.54 6.35 -7.60
C MET A 94 -1.74 5.56 -8.64
N ASP A 95 -0.41 5.54 -8.54
CA ASP A 95 0.49 4.75 -9.38
C ASP A 95 0.04 3.29 -9.47
N TYR A 96 -0.18 2.64 -8.33
CA TYR A 96 -0.61 1.25 -8.25
C TYR A 96 -2.12 1.07 -8.22
N GLN A 97 -2.89 2.05 -7.75
CA GLN A 97 -4.35 1.98 -7.88
C GLN A 97 -4.77 1.92 -9.35
N ARG A 98 -4.18 2.73 -10.22
CA ARG A 98 -4.46 2.70 -11.66
C ARG A 98 -3.98 1.40 -12.30
N MET A 99 -2.76 0.98 -11.97
CA MET A 99 -2.16 -0.25 -12.51
C MET A 99 -3.01 -1.49 -12.22
N TYR A 100 -3.54 -1.61 -11.00
CA TYR A 100 -4.32 -2.77 -10.57
C TYR A 100 -5.84 -2.59 -10.72
N GLY A 101 -6.31 -1.46 -11.26
CA GLY A 101 -7.74 -1.18 -11.41
C GLY A 101 -8.46 -1.12 -10.06
N ILE A 102 -7.82 -0.51 -9.07
CA ILE A 102 -8.39 -0.34 -7.73
C ILE A 102 -9.37 0.84 -7.75
N CYS A 103 -10.58 0.60 -7.27
CA CYS A 103 -11.60 1.65 -7.13
C CYS A 103 -12.21 1.58 -5.74
N ILE A 104 -12.33 2.74 -5.09
CA ILE A 104 -12.99 2.90 -3.80
C ILE A 104 -14.40 3.40 -4.04
N TYR A 105 -15.40 2.67 -3.55
CA TYR A 105 -16.81 3.06 -3.65
C TYR A 105 -17.37 3.37 -2.27
N ASN A 106 -18.10 4.48 -2.15
CA ASN A 106 -18.62 5.00 -0.88
C ASN A 106 -20.11 5.36 -0.96
N ILE A 107 -20.92 4.49 -1.57
CA ILE A 107 -22.35 4.78 -1.86
C ILE A 107 -23.28 4.31 -0.74
N LYS A 108 -23.02 3.15 -0.12
CA LYS A 108 -23.80 2.60 1.00
C LYS A 108 -22.90 2.01 2.10
N ASN A 109 -21.94 1.20 1.68
CA ASN A 109 -20.83 0.71 2.50
C ASN A 109 -19.52 1.06 1.81
N ARG A 110 -18.43 1.24 2.58
CA ARG A 110 -17.09 1.37 2.01
C ARG A 110 -16.64 0.00 1.50
N HIS A 111 -16.56 -0.14 0.19
CA HIS A 111 -16.03 -1.32 -0.48
C HIS A 111 -14.99 -0.93 -1.52
N ILE A 112 -14.02 -1.81 -1.71
CA ILE A 112 -12.94 -1.64 -2.69
C ILE A 112 -13.11 -2.72 -3.75
N THR A 113 -12.99 -2.33 -5.02
CA THR A 113 -12.82 -3.31 -6.09
C THR A 113 -11.38 -3.34 -6.55
N ILE A 114 -10.87 -4.53 -6.88
CA ILE A 114 -9.53 -4.70 -7.47
C ILE A 114 -9.68 -5.49 -8.76
N GLY A 115 -9.11 -4.99 -9.85
CA GLY A 115 -9.09 -5.66 -11.15
C GLY A 115 -9.43 -4.71 -12.30
N THR A 116 -8.64 -4.81 -13.38
CA THR A 116 -8.79 -3.98 -14.59
C THR A 116 -9.84 -4.53 -15.56
N ASN A 117 -10.12 -5.83 -15.52
CA ASN A 117 -11.16 -6.49 -16.33
C ASN A 117 -12.41 -6.71 -15.48
N LYS A 118 -13.59 -6.29 -15.96
CA LYS A 118 -14.90 -6.44 -15.30
C LYS A 118 -15.17 -7.89 -14.86
N GLU A 119 -14.73 -8.89 -15.61
CA GLU A 119 -14.92 -10.32 -15.30
C GLU A 119 -13.99 -10.83 -14.18
N LYS A 120 -12.88 -10.13 -13.93
CA LYS A 120 -11.86 -10.50 -12.93
C LYS A 120 -11.79 -9.49 -11.78
N LYS A 121 -12.87 -8.72 -11.56
CA LYS A 121 -12.97 -7.79 -10.43
C LYS A 121 -13.27 -8.54 -9.15
N PHE A 122 -12.44 -8.30 -8.14
CA PHE A 122 -12.71 -8.66 -6.76
C PHE A 122 -13.43 -7.52 -6.06
N SER A 123 -14.31 -7.82 -5.12
CA SER A 123 -14.96 -6.83 -4.26
C SER A 123 -14.68 -7.17 -2.80
N LEU A 124 -14.25 -6.18 -2.04
CA LEU A 124 -13.85 -6.30 -0.64
C LEU A 124 -14.66 -5.31 0.19
N ASP A 125 -15.37 -5.82 1.19
CA ASP A 125 -16.01 -4.97 2.20
C ASP A 125 -14.97 -4.61 3.28
N ILE A 126 -14.76 -3.31 3.51
CA ILE A 126 -13.68 -2.83 4.41
C ILE A 126 -13.94 -3.23 5.88
N TYR A 127 -15.21 -3.47 6.26
CA TYR A 127 -15.62 -3.78 7.64
C TYR A 127 -15.50 -5.26 8.03
N GLN A 128 -15.19 -6.18 7.11
CA GLN A 128 -15.08 -7.62 7.42
C GLN A 128 -13.65 -8.12 7.65
N ILE A 129 -12.64 -7.25 7.56
CA ILE A 129 -11.22 -7.63 7.71
C ILE A 129 -10.72 -7.38 9.15
N SER A 130 -11.55 -6.81 10.03
CA SER A 130 -11.21 -6.47 11.42
C SER A 130 -11.76 -7.42 12.48
N ALA A 131 -12.21 -8.62 12.11
CA ALA A 131 -12.73 -9.59 13.07
C ALA A 131 -12.40 -11.02 12.64
N GLN A 132 -11.20 -11.48 13.01
CA GLN A 132 -10.94 -12.89 13.32
C GLN A 132 -9.97 -12.89 14.51
N ASP A 133 -10.54 -13.00 15.70
CA ASP A 133 -9.88 -13.48 16.91
C ASP A 133 -9.54 -14.97 16.76
#